data_AF-A0A485N8R2-F1
#
_entry.id   AF-A0A485N8R2-F1
#
_cell.length_a   1.000
_cell.length_b   1.000
_cell.length_c   1.000
_cell.angle_alpha   90.00
_cell.angle_beta   90.00
_cell.angle_gamma   90.00
#
_symmetry.space_group_name_H-M   'P 1'
#
loop_
_entity.id
_entity.type
_entity.pdbx_description
1 polymer ?
#
loop_
_entity_poly.entity_id
_entity_poly.type
_entity_poly.pdbx_seq_one_letter_code
_entity_poly.pdbx_strand_id
1 'polypeptide(L)' 'PKDTCRLKVKGWRIIYHANGWQKKAGVAILILDKLDFKIKTGTRDEEGHNIIIKRSIHQEDLTIGNIY' A
#
# COMPACT_ATOMS: atom_id res chain seq x y z
N PRO A 1 -20.45 -0.72 10.63
CA PRO A 1 -19.99 0.35 9.70
C PRO A 1 -18.57 0.03 9.19
N LYS A 2 -18.45 -0.40 7.92
CA LYS A 2 -17.13 -0.52 7.28
C LYS A 2 -16.54 0.89 7.21
N ASP A 3 -15.44 1.14 7.92
CA ASP A 3 -14.67 2.38 7.78
C ASP A 3 -14.22 2.50 6.32
N THR A 4 -15.02 3.20 5.51
CA THR A 4 -14.82 3.36 4.07
C THR A 4 -14.10 4.69 3.79
N CYS A 5 -13.41 5.25 4.78
CA CYS A 5 -12.56 6.43 4.59
C CYS A 5 -11.24 5.99 3.95
N ARG A 6 -11.11 6.25 2.64
CA ARG A 6 -9.88 6.03 1.89
C ARG A 6 -8.97 7.25 2.06
N LEU A 7 -7.73 7.03 2.54
CA LEU A 7 -6.70 8.06 2.55
C LEU A 7 -6.50 8.59 1.11
N LYS A 8 -6.40 9.91 0.96
CA LYS A 8 -6.08 10.59 -0.31
C LYS A 8 -5.05 11.66 -0.01
N VAL A 9 -3.94 11.66 -0.75
CA VAL A 9 -2.88 12.67 -0.63
C VAL A 9 -2.58 13.19 -2.04
N LYS A 10 -2.52 14.52 -2.20
CA LYS A 10 -2.25 15.16 -3.49
C LYS A 10 -0.88 14.74 -4.01
N GLY A 11 -0.78 14.36 -5.30
CA GLY A 11 0.46 13.91 -5.94
C GLY A 11 0.78 12.43 -5.78
N TRP A 12 -0.09 11.66 -5.12
CA TRP A 12 0.03 10.21 -4.93
C TRP A 12 -1.10 9.46 -5.63
N ARG A 13 -0.75 8.50 -6.47
CA ARG A 13 -1.68 7.76 -7.34
C ARG A 13 -2.44 6.70 -6.60
N ILE A 14 -1.67 5.88 -5.88
CA ILE A 14 -2.15 4.67 -5.26
C ILE A 14 -1.63 4.66 -3.84
N ILE A 15 -2.56 4.43 -2.91
CA ILE A 15 -2.28 4.30 -1.49
C ILE A 15 -2.71 2.89 -1.08
N TYR A 16 -1.73 2.08 -0.69
CA TYR A 16 -1.95 0.79 -0.04
C TYR A 16 -1.92 1.03 1.45
N HIS A 17 -2.94 0.57 2.17
CA HIS A 17 -2.98 0.63 3.62
C HIS A 17 -3.37 -0.74 4.17
N ALA A 18 -2.79 -1.08 5.30
CA ALA A 18 -3.19 -2.20 6.14
C ALA A 18 -3.44 -1.60 7.52
N ASN A 19 -4.68 -1.71 7.97
CA ASN A 19 -5.11 -1.29 9.28
C ASN A 19 -5.91 -2.44 9.87
N GLY A 20 -5.62 -2.77 11.12
CA GLY A 20 -6.43 -3.71 11.87
C GLY A 20 -7.86 -3.17 12.07
N TRP A 21 -8.74 -4.04 12.56
CA TRP A 21 -10.12 -3.67 12.90
C TRP A 21 -10.16 -2.52 13.92
N GLN A 22 -9.28 -2.56 14.92
CA GLN A 22 -9.19 -1.50 15.91
C GLN A 22 -8.59 -0.24 15.28
N LYS A 23 -9.03 0.95 15.71
CA LYS A 23 -8.47 2.26 15.32
C LYS A 23 -7.04 2.47 15.88
N LYS A 24 -6.15 1.51 15.66
CA LYS A 24 -4.72 1.56 15.97
C LYS A 24 -3.94 2.04 14.76
N ALA A 25 -2.70 2.47 15.00
CA ALA A 25 -1.78 2.82 13.93
C ALA A 25 -1.60 1.60 13.00
N GLY A 26 -1.74 1.83 11.70
CA GLY A 26 -1.48 0.84 10.66
C GLY A 26 -0.42 1.35 9.69
N VAL A 27 0.06 0.48 8.82
CA VAL A 27 1.05 0.86 7.80
C VAL A 27 0.39 1.34 6.52
N ALA A 28 1.11 2.17 5.76
CA ALA A 28 0.72 2.58 4.41
C ALA A 28 1.93 2.66 3.48
N ILE A 29 1.70 2.42 2.19
CA ILE A 29 2.64 2.66 1.10
C ILE A 29 1.95 3.56 0.09
N LEU A 30 2.56 4.70 -0.21
CA LEU A 30 2.10 5.63 -1.24
C LEU A 30 3.01 5.51 -2.46
N ILE A 31 2.41 5.53 -3.66
CA ILE A 31 3.16 5.49 -4.92
C ILE A 31 2.90 6.75 -5.74
N LEU A 32 3.98 7.38 -6.18
CA LEU A 32 3.97 8.65 -6.91
C LEU A 32 3.24 8.54 -8.24
N ASP A 33 2.41 9.53 -8.58
CA ASP A 33 1.66 9.60 -9.85
C ASP A 33 2.50 9.44 -11.12
N LYS A 34 3.73 9.94 -11.09
CA LYS A 34 4.61 10.03 -12.27
C LYS A 34 5.39 8.76 -12.57
N LEU A 35 5.43 7.80 -11.65
CA LEU A 35 6.22 6.59 -11.84
C LEU A 35 5.37 5.58 -12.65
N ASP A 36 5.94 4.99 -13.69
CA ASP A 36 5.25 3.99 -14.50
C ASP A 36 5.53 2.58 -13.95
N PHE A 37 4.76 2.19 -12.93
CA PHE A 37 4.86 0.89 -12.27
C PHE A 37 3.62 0.06 -12.55
N LYS A 38 3.81 -1.21 -12.89
CA LYS A 38 2.72 -2.19 -12.98
C LYS A 38 2.69 -3.02 -11.71
N ILE A 39 1.59 -2.99 -11.00
CA ILE A 39 1.43 -3.75 -9.75
C ILE A 39 1.05 -5.17 -10.10
N LYS A 40 1.82 -6.13 -9.59
CA LYS A 40 1.58 -7.57 -9.78
C LYS A 40 0.74 -8.13 -8.64
N THR A 41 1.08 -7.79 -7.40
CA THR A 41 0.40 -8.31 -6.19
C THR A 41 0.54 -7.33 -5.03
N GLY A 42 -0.50 -7.21 -4.21
CA GLY A 42 -0.44 -6.50 -2.93
C GLY A 42 -0.98 -7.39 -1.82
N THR A 43 -0.12 -7.79 -0.90
CA THR A 43 -0.45 -8.55 0.30
C THR A 43 -0.50 -7.61 1.49
N ARG A 44 -1.50 -7.80 2.35
CA ARG A 44 -1.71 -7.00 3.56
C ARG A 44 -1.94 -7.97 4.70
N ASP A 45 -1.27 -7.72 5.81
CA ASP A 45 -1.58 -8.41 7.05
C ASP A 45 -2.94 -7.96 7.60
N GLU A 46 -3.67 -8.91 8.18
CA GLU A 46 -5.02 -8.69 8.73
C GLU A 46 -4.98 -7.79 9.97
N GLU A 47 -3.90 -7.87 10.75
CA GLU A 47 -3.72 -7.05 11.94
C GLU A 47 -3.23 -5.63 11.63
N GLY A 48 -2.77 -5.40 10.39
CA GLY A 48 -2.37 -4.09 9.90
C GLY A 48 -0.90 -3.74 10.16
N HIS A 49 -0.07 -4.74 10.50
CA HIS A 49 1.34 -4.52 10.85
C HIS A 49 2.28 -4.53 9.64
N ASN A 50 1.87 -5.16 8.53
CA ASN A 50 2.68 -5.19 7.33
C ASN A 50 1.89 -5.03 6.02
N ILE A 51 2.58 -4.50 5.01
CA ILE A 51 2.15 -4.48 3.62
C ILE A 51 3.33 -4.93 2.78
N ILE A 52 3.09 -5.87 1.87
CA ILE A 52 4.05 -6.28 0.86
C ILE A 52 3.45 -6.03 -0.52
N ILE A 53 4.15 -5.30 -1.37
CA ILE A 53 3.74 -5.02 -2.75
C ILE A 53 4.81 -5.56 -3.69
N LYS A 54 4.38 -6.36 -4.66
CA LYS A 54 5.19 -6.76 -5.81
C LYS A 54 4.77 -5.92 -7.00
N ARG A 55 5.72 -5.23 -7.62
CA ARG A 55 5.53 -4.40 -8.82
C ARG A 55 6.62 -4.66 -9.83
N SER A 56 6.39 -4.25 -11.07
CA SER A 56 7.43 -4.20 -12.10
C SER A 56 7.65 -2.77 -12.59
N ILE A 57 8.92 -2.39 -12.78
CA ILE A 57 9.35 -1.12 -13.38
C ILE A 57 10.33 -1.47 -14.50
N HIS A 58 10.11 -0.97 -15.72
CA HIS A 58 10.98 -1.25 -16.87
C HIS A 58 11.33 -2.75 -17.05
N GLN A 59 10.37 -3.65 -16.83
CA GLN A 59 10.51 -5.12 -16.86
C GLN A 59 11.27 -5.76 -15.68
N GLU A 60 11.82 -4.98 -14.76
CA GLU A 60 12.42 -5.49 -13.52
C GLU A 60 11.36 -5.66 -12.44
N ASP A 61 11.40 -6.79 -11.75
CA ASP A 61 10.52 -7.09 -10.62
C ASP A 61 11.08 -6.54 -9.31
N LEU A 62 10.26 -5.77 -8.60
CA LEU A 62 10.58 -5.14 -7.34
C LEU A 62 9.54 -5.52 -6.28
N THR A 63 10.03 -5.96 -5.13
CA THR A 63 9.21 -6.22 -3.94
C THR A 63 9.49 -5.14 -2.91
N ILE A 64 8.45 -4.47 -2.43
CA ILE A 64 8.52 -3.44 -1.38
C ILE A 64 7.72 -3.95 -0.19
N GLY A 65 8.37 -4.06 0.96
CA GLY A 65 7.74 -4.37 2.24
C GLY A 65 7.79 -3.14 3.16
N ASN A 66 6.67 -2.81 3.79
CA ASN A 66 6.60 -1.88 4.91
C ASN A 66 6.08 -2.66 6.13
N ILE A 67 6.84 -2.62 7.23
CA ILE A 67 6.57 -3.34 8.48
C ILE A 67 6.72 -2.31 9.60
N TYR A 68 5.76 -2.27 10.52
CA TYR A 68 5.80 -1.43 11.73
C TYR A 68 6.73 -2.01 12.80
#